data_AF-R0AZ44-F1
#
_entry.id   AF-R0AZ44-F1
#
_cell.length_a   1.000
_cell.length_b   1.000
_cell.length_c   1.000
_cell.angle_alpha   90.00
_cell.angle_beta   90.00
_cell.angle_gamma   90.00
#
_symmetry.space_group_name_H-M   'P 1'
#
loop_
_entity.id
_entity.type
_entity.pdbx_description
1 polymer ?
#
loop_
_entity_poly.entity_id
_entity_poly.type
_entity_poly.pdbx_seq_one_letter_code
_entity_poly.pdbx_strand_id
1 'polypeptide(L)' 'MNNNIYNVITAFDCNGSKMLIVQMNRATCIMSDAEYNRIIIAERKYKQWLRRNGA' A
#
# COMPACT_ATOMS: atom_id res chain seq x y z
N MET A 1 16.51 7.91 -4.68
CA MET A 1 16.11 7.21 -3.45
C MET A 1 14.68 6.74 -3.63
N ASN A 2 14.46 5.42 -3.62
CA ASN A 2 13.14 4.84 -3.79
C ASN A 2 12.40 5.01 -2.45
N ASN A 3 11.79 6.17 -2.22
CA ASN A 3 10.92 6.41 -1.06
C ASN A 3 9.70 5.51 -1.22
N ASN A 4 9.79 4.29 -0.72
CA ASN A 4 8.63 3.42 -0.64
C ASN A 4 7.68 4.09 0.36
N ILE A 5 6.62 4.73 -0.16
CA ILE A 5 5.66 5.51 0.63
C ILE A 5 5.00 4.64 1.70
N TYR A 6 4.95 3.32 1.45
CA TYR A 6 4.36 2.32 2.31
C TYR A 6 5.45 1.44 2.91
N ASN A 7 5.48 1.38 4.24
CA ASN A 7 6.33 0.46 4.98
C ASN A 7 5.46 -0.46 5.85
N VAL A 8 5.48 -1.76 5.60
CA VAL A 8 4.74 -2.73 6.42
C VAL A 8 5.56 -3.00 7.69
N ILE A 9 5.03 -2.61 8.85
CA ILE A 9 5.69 -2.79 10.14
C ILE A 9 5.48 -4.22 10.65
N THR A 10 4.22 -4.68 10.62
CA THR A 10 3.86 -6.03 11.09
C THR A 10 2.55 -6.51 10.45
N ALA A 11 2.32 -7.80 10.52
CA ALA A 11 1.09 -8.46 10.10
C ALA A 11 0.54 -9.30 11.25
N PHE A 12 -0.78 -9.32 11.41
CA PHE A 12 -1.46 -10.11 12.43
C PHE A 12 -2.79 -10.66 11.90
N ASP A 13 -3.27 -11.75 12.49
CA ASP A 13 -4.60 -12.28 12.19
C ASP A 13 -5.65 -11.62 13.09
N CYS A 14 -6.77 -11.20 12.51
CA CYS A 14 -7.91 -10.66 13.22
C CYS A 14 -9.19 -11.21 12.59
N ASN A 15 -9.95 -12.02 13.35
CA ASN A 15 -11.18 -12.67 12.89
C ASN A 15 -10.99 -13.46 11.58
N GLY A 16 -9.88 -14.18 11.43
CA GLY A 16 -9.57 -14.97 10.23
C GLY A 16 -9.17 -14.13 9.01
N SER A 17 -8.99 -12.82 9.21
CA SER A 17 -8.50 -11.90 8.19
C SER A 17 -7.11 -11.40 8.55
N LYS A 18 -6.19 -11.46 7.58
CA LYS A 18 -4.84 -10.92 7.75
C LYS A 18 -4.87 -9.39 7.68
N MET A 19 -4.48 -8.76 8.78
CA MET A 19 -4.34 -7.32 8.95
C MET A 19 -2.87 -6.91 8.88
N LEU A 20 -2.60 -5.74 8.33
CA LEU A 20 -1.28 -5.14 8.21
C LEU A 20 -1.25 -3.81 8.97
N ILE A 21 -0.19 -3.60 9.75
CA ILE A 21 0.18 -2.29 10.27
C ILE A 21 1.13 -1.65 9.28
N VAL A 22 0.70 -0.58 8.63
CA VAL A 22 1.46 0.10 7.57
C VAL A 22 1.77 1.52 7.98
N GLN A 23 3.04 1.88 7.90
CA GLN A 23 3.51 3.25 8.06
C GLN A 23 3.50 3.95 6.70
N MET A 24 2.84 5.10 6.63
CA MET A 24 2.80 5.99 5.47
C MET A 24 3.06 7.42 5.92
N ASN A 25 4.09 8.05 5.36
CA ASN A 25 4.43 9.45 5.63
C ASN A 25 4.38 9.84 7.13
N ARG A 26 5.06 9.04 7.98
CA ARG A 26 5.12 9.18 9.45
C ARG A 26 3.81 8.91 10.21
N ALA A 27 2.72 8.58 9.54
CA ALA A 27 1.50 8.07 10.16
C ALA A 27 1.46 6.54 10.08
N THR A 28 0.82 5.91 11.05
CA THR A 28 0.61 4.45 11.07
C THR A 28 -0.88 4.16 10.94
N CYS A 29 -1.23 3.24 10.05
CA CYS A 29 -2.60 2.80 9.84
C CYS A 29 -2.69 1.27 9.86
N ILE A 30 -3.87 0.76 10.13
CA ILE A 30 -4.18 -0.68 10.08
C ILE A 30 -5.18 -0.89 8.96
N MET A 31 -4.89 -1.84 8.08
CA MET A 31 -5.79 -2.24 7.00
C MET A 31 -5.65 -3.73 6.72
N SER A 32 -6.62 -4.31 6.03
CA SER A 32 -6.50 -5.70 5.59
C SER A 32 -5.40 -5.84 4.52
N ASP A 33 -4.79 -7.02 4.43
CA ASP A 33 -3.85 -7.36 3.36
C ASP A 33 -4.48 -7.18 1.97
N ALA A 34 -5.78 -7.48 1.85
CA ALA A 34 -6.54 -7.28 0.62
C ALA A 34 -6.66 -5.80 0.22
N GLU A 35 -6.96 -4.90 1.16
CA GLU A 35 -7.03 -3.46 0.91
C GLU A 35 -5.66 -2.90 0.55
N TYR A 36 -4.62 -3.30 1.27
CA TYR A 36 -3.24 -2.91 0.97
C TYR A 36 -2.86 -3.28 -0.48
N ASN A 37 -3.13 -4.52 -0.88
CA ASN A 37 -2.85 -4.98 -2.25
C ASN A 37 -3.64 -4.18 -3.30
N ARG A 38 -4.91 -3.84 -3.04
CA ARG A 38 -5.71 -2.99 -3.95
C ARG A 38 -5.09 -1.61 -4.14
N ILE A 39 -4.62 -0.97 -3.06
CA ILE A 39 -3.97 0.35 -3.12
C ILE A 39 -2.70 0.27 -3.96
N ILE A 40 -1.82 -0.71 -3.70
CA ILE A 40 -0.56 -0.88 -4.45
C ILE A 40 -0.82 -1.12 -5.94
N ILE A 41 -1.83 -1.93 -6.30
CA ILE A 41 -2.20 -2.17 -7.70
C ILE A 41 -2.71 -0.89 -8.36
N ALA A 42 -3.59 -0.15 -7.69
CA ALA A 42 -4.15 1.10 -8.21
C ALA A 42 -3.04 2.13 -8.48
N GLU A 43 -2.11 2.31 -7.55
CA GLU A 43 -0.97 3.21 -7.74
C GLU A 43 -0.07 2.79 -8.89
N ARG A 44 0.22 1.49 -9.05
CA ARG A 44 1.02 0.97 -10.17
C ARG A 44 0.36 1.28 -11.50
N LYS A 45 -0.96 1.06 -11.60
CA LYS A 45 -1.75 1.40 -12.80
C LYS A 45 -1.71 2.90 -13.07
N TYR A 46 -1.89 3.73 -12.04
CA TYR A 46 -1.82 5.19 -12.18
C TYR A 46 -0.44 5.67 -12.66
N LYS A 47 0.65 5.16 -12.07
CA LYS A 47 2.02 5.45 -12.52
C LYS A 47 2.26 5.01 -13.97
N GLN A 48 1.70 3.87 -14.37
CA GLN A 48 1.80 3.42 -15.77
C GLN A 48 1.01 4.33 -16.71
N TRP A 49 -0.20 4.74 -16.32
CA TRP A 49 -1.01 5.68 -17.09
C TRP A 49 -0.31 7.03 -17.26
N LEU A 50 0.28 7.58 -16.19
CA LEU A 50 1.07 8.81 -16.24
C LEU A 50 2.25 8.70 -17.21
N ARG A 51 2.97 7.58 -17.23
CA ARG A 51 4.06 7.38 -18.21
C ARG A 51 3.57 7.32 -19.66
N ARG A 52 2.34 6.87 -19.90
CA ARG A 52 1.78 6.71 -21.25
C ARG A 52 1.12 7.99 -21.78
N ASN A 53 0.61 8.85 -20.91
CA ASN A 53 -0.18 10.04 -21.27
C ASN A 53 0.44 11.35 -20.78
N GLY A 54 1.54 11.30 -20.03
CA GLY A 54 2.23 12.46 -19.45
C GLY A 54 3.47 12.92 -20.24
N ALA A 55 3.48 12.72 -21.56
CA ALA A 55 4.47 13.29 -22.49
C ALA A 55 3.76 14.19 -23.50
#